data_AF-A0A2D0IZY4-F1
#
_entry.id   AF-A0A2D0IZY4-F1
#
_cell.length_a   1.000
_cell.length_b   1.000
_cell.length_c   1.000
_cell.angle_alpha   90.00
_cell.angle_beta   90.00
_cell.angle_gamma   90.00
#
_symmetry.space_group_name_H-M   'P 1'
#
loop_
_entity.id
_entity.type
_entity.pdbx_description
1 polymer ?
#
loop_
_entity_poly.entity_id
_entity_poly.type
_entity_poly.pdbx_seq_one_letter_code
_entity_poly.pdbx_strand_id
1 'polypeptide(L)'
;MGKKYKLLGFNSQNNTANVLISSTGKVLRINIKELEKSEIADDFDNHETKSLYRKIYSSFPNSPSIYEIEERNEKSWVVYSLLALLLAIFYTFSNIAAAKPVYIEYFDIIVTPGTFIYPFSFLVIDLLSEFYGFRLARKAIYMSLASNLIIVSLLSISTSLPAIPNWSLNDQYNDLMNHILSAIFASSLSFLVSELVNSYVLCKLKAMTNSRFLALRVFFSTFIASILDSFVFCFVAFYGKLPLNQIIAMMIIQILIKIFFALFNVFPAYGSRYLFNRWVVNTTH
;
A
#
# COMPACT_ATOMS: atom_id res chain seq x y z
N MET A 1 -18.83 -35.80 -15.20
CA MET A 1 -17.95 -35.70 -16.39
C MET A 1 -16.90 -36.79 -16.26
N GLY A 2 -16.75 -37.67 -17.27
CA GLY A 2 -15.73 -38.71 -17.24
C GLY A 2 -14.33 -38.09 -17.39
N LYS A 3 -13.37 -38.54 -16.58
CA LYS A 3 -11.96 -38.09 -16.64
C LYS A 3 -11.38 -38.37 -18.02
N LYS A 4 -10.92 -37.32 -18.71
CA LYS A 4 -10.34 -37.39 -20.05
C LYS A 4 -8.89 -37.87 -20.02
N TYR A 5 -8.18 -37.65 -18.92
CA TYR A 5 -6.79 -38.04 -18.73
C TYR A 5 -6.57 -38.85 -17.46
N LYS A 6 -5.64 -39.82 -17.51
CA LYS A 6 -5.25 -40.64 -16.36
C LYS A 6 -3.73 -40.74 -16.27
N LEU A 7 -3.18 -40.52 -15.08
CA LEU A 7 -1.74 -40.59 -14.87
C LEU A 7 -1.34 -42.07 -14.65
N LEU A 8 -0.48 -42.62 -15.53
CA LEU A 8 -0.05 -44.02 -15.44
C LEU A 8 1.23 -44.20 -14.62
N GLY A 9 2.10 -43.18 -14.60
CA GLY A 9 3.35 -43.22 -13.86
C GLY A 9 4.44 -42.33 -14.45
N PHE A 10 5.63 -42.40 -13.86
CA PHE A 10 6.77 -41.56 -14.23
C PHE A 10 7.90 -42.41 -14.79
N ASN A 11 8.60 -41.90 -15.80
CA ASN A 11 9.83 -42.50 -16.26
C ASN A 11 11.02 -41.88 -15.50
N SER A 12 11.81 -42.73 -14.83
CA SER A 12 12.92 -42.30 -13.98
C SER A 12 14.12 -41.74 -14.76
N GLN A 13 14.27 -42.08 -16.04
CA GLN A 13 15.46 -41.69 -16.82
C GLN A 13 15.35 -40.29 -17.44
N ASN A 14 14.14 -39.84 -17.82
CA ASN A 14 13.96 -38.63 -18.63
C ASN A 14 13.07 -37.54 -17.99
N ASN A 15 12.70 -37.66 -16.70
CA ASN A 15 11.75 -36.72 -16.04
C ASN A 15 10.47 -36.48 -16.87
N THR A 16 9.94 -37.53 -17.48
CA THR A 16 8.67 -37.51 -18.22
C THR A 16 7.60 -38.30 -17.49
N ALA A 17 6.37 -37.83 -17.53
CA ALA A 17 5.20 -38.56 -17.06
C ALA A 17 4.46 -39.22 -18.23
N ASN A 18 3.92 -40.41 -17.99
CA ASN A 18 3.07 -41.14 -18.91
C ASN A 18 1.60 -40.84 -18.57
N VAL A 19 0.89 -40.20 -19.49
CA VAL A 19 -0.53 -39.86 -19.33
C VAL A 19 -1.35 -40.60 -20.37
N LEU A 20 -2.36 -41.34 -19.93
CA LEU A 20 -3.32 -42.02 -20.79
C LEU A 20 -4.46 -41.07 -21.17
N ILE A 21 -4.79 -41.01 -22.45
CA ILE A 21 -6.00 -40.33 -22.94
C ILE A 21 -7.15 -41.33 -22.89
N SER A 22 -8.12 -41.13 -21.99
CA SER A 22 -9.24 -42.07 -21.76
C SER A 22 -10.12 -42.29 -23.00
N SER A 23 -10.19 -41.32 -23.91
CA SER A 23 -11.01 -41.40 -25.13
C SER A 23 -10.36 -42.16 -26.28
N THR A 24 -9.02 -42.22 -26.34
CA THR A 24 -8.28 -42.82 -27.48
C THR A 24 -7.42 -44.01 -27.07
N GLY A 25 -7.21 -44.24 -25.77
CA GLY A 25 -6.29 -45.27 -25.25
C GLY A 25 -4.82 -44.97 -25.50
N LYS A 26 -4.48 -43.82 -26.10
CA LYS A 26 -3.11 -43.44 -26.43
C LYS A 26 -2.38 -42.94 -25.19
N VAL A 27 -1.10 -43.32 -25.06
CA VAL A 27 -0.22 -42.86 -23.97
C VAL A 27 0.65 -41.70 -24.49
N LEU A 28 0.52 -40.54 -23.85
CA LEU A 28 1.35 -39.36 -24.06
C LEU A 28 2.53 -39.37 -23.08
N ARG A 29 3.71 -38.96 -23.57
CA ARG A 29 4.90 -38.74 -22.76
C ARG A 29 5.17 -37.24 -22.71
N ILE A 30 5.03 -36.64 -21.54
CA ILE A 30 5.13 -35.19 -21.34
C ILE A 30 6.17 -34.90 -20.28
N ASN A 31 6.96 -33.84 -20.44
CA ASN A 31 7.90 -33.42 -19.40
C ASN A 31 7.12 -33.02 -18.13
N ILE A 32 7.59 -33.43 -16.97
CA ILE A 32 6.89 -33.17 -15.70
C ILE A 32 6.67 -31.64 -15.47
N LYS A 33 7.60 -30.77 -15.88
CA LYS A 33 7.45 -29.30 -15.77
C LYS A 33 6.43 -28.71 -16.74
N GLU A 34 6.29 -29.31 -17.92
CA GLU A 34 5.28 -28.90 -18.90
C GLU A 34 3.90 -29.41 -18.49
N LEU A 35 3.85 -30.62 -17.93
CA LEU A 35 2.63 -31.24 -17.44
C LEU A 35 1.99 -30.41 -16.32
N GLU A 36 2.77 -29.94 -15.34
CA GLU A 36 2.30 -29.07 -14.26
C GLU A 36 1.60 -27.80 -14.77
N LYS A 37 2.07 -27.25 -15.89
CA LYS A 37 1.53 -26.00 -16.48
C LYS A 37 0.45 -26.25 -17.53
N SER A 38 0.13 -27.50 -17.82
CA SER A 38 -0.83 -27.88 -18.86
C SER A 38 -2.22 -28.11 -18.29
N GLU A 39 -3.25 -27.88 -19.11
CA GLU A 39 -4.66 -28.18 -18.79
C GLU A 39 -4.92 -29.68 -18.49
N ILE A 40 -3.94 -30.56 -18.79
CA ILE A 40 -4.01 -31.99 -18.52
C ILE A 40 -3.94 -32.25 -17.00
N ALA A 41 -3.18 -31.45 -16.26
CA ALA A 41 -3.02 -31.61 -14.82
C ALA A 41 -4.30 -31.29 -14.04
N ASP A 42 -5.18 -30.46 -14.59
CA ASP A 42 -6.45 -30.07 -13.96
C ASP A 42 -7.48 -31.22 -13.95
N ASP A 43 -7.29 -32.25 -14.79
CA ASP A 43 -8.20 -33.40 -14.92
C ASP A 43 -7.79 -34.60 -14.03
N PHE A 44 -6.68 -34.46 -13.29
CA PHE A 44 -6.13 -35.48 -12.40
C PHE A 44 -6.87 -35.58 -11.06
N ASP A 45 -6.95 -36.79 -10.51
CA ASP A 45 -7.47 -37.00 -9.15
C ASP A 45 -6.52 -36.45 -8.07
N ASN A 46 -7.02 -36.26 -6.85
CA ASN A 46 -6.23 -35.89 -5.68
C ASN A 46 -5.01 -36.81 -5.44
N HIS A 47 -5.13 -38.11 -5.75
CA HIS A 47 -4.01 -39.04 -5.66
C HIS A 47 -2.98 -38.82 -6.78
N GLU A 48 -3.43 -38.53 -7.99
CA GLU A 48 -2.60 -38.34 -9.17
C GLU A 48 -1.86 -37.00 -9.09
N THR A 49 -2.55 -35.91 -8.70
CA THR A 49 -1.95 -34.60 -8.44
C THR A 49 -0.91 -34.68 -7.33
N LYS A 50 -1.21 -35.33 -6.20
CA LYS A 50 -0.24 -35.54 -5.11
C LYS A 50 0.99 -36.32 -5.59
N SER A 51 0.82 -37.31 -6.46
CA SER A 51 1.93 -38.07 -7.03
C SER A 51 2.78 -37.25 -8.03
N LEU A 52 2.14 -36.39 -8.84
CA LEU A 52 2.79 -35.44 -9.75
C LEU A 52 3.66 -34.46 -8.97
N TYR A 53 3.08 -33.78 -7.98
CA TYR A 53 3.82 -32.84 -7.13
C TYR A 53 4.92 -33.55 -6.35
N ARG A 54 4.66 -34.73 -5.75
CA ARG A 54 5.71 -35.52 -5.08
C ARG A 54 6.88 -35.82 -6.01
N LYS A 55 6.60 -36.14 -7.29
CA LYS A 55 7.66 -36.39 -8.27
C LYS A 55 8.40 -35.10 -8.63
N ILE A 56 7.72 -33.99 -8.85
CA ILE A 56 8.32 -32.65 -9.08
C ILE A 56 9.30 -32.32 -7.95
N TYR A 57 8.83 -32.43 -6.70
CA TYR A 57 9.65 -32.14 -5.52
C TYR A 57 10.83 -33.11 -5.35
N SER A 58 10.69 -34.37 -5.75
CA SER A 58 11.79 -35.35 -5.71
C SER A 58 12.80 -35.24 -6.86
N SER A 59 12.37 -34.80 -8.04
CA SER A 59 13.16 -34.75 -9.26
C SER A 59 13.86 -33.40 -9.48
N PHE A 60 13.40 -32.34 -8.81
CA PHE A 60 13.97 -31.00 -8.91
C PHE A 60 14.43 -30.51 -7.53
N PRO A 61 15.75 -30.57 -7.24
CA PRO A 61 16.33 -30.12 -5.96
C PRO A 61 16.04 -28.64 -5.62
N ASN A 62 15.67 -27.83 -6.61
CA ASN A 62 15.37 -26.39 -6.48
C ASN A 62 13.87 -26.08 -6.59
N SER A 63 12.99 -27.01 -6.22
CA SER A 63 11.56 -26.73 -6.12
C SER A 63 11.27 -26.19 -4.71
N PRO A 64 10.54 -25.08 -4.58
CA PRO A 64 10.41 -24.39 -3.30
C PRO A 64 9.71 -25.31 -2.31
N SER A 65 10.36 -25.57 -1.18
CA SER A 65 9.76 -26.37 -0.11
C SER A 65 8.51 -25.68 0.44
N ILE A 66 7.60 -26.45 1.06
CA ILE A 66 6.39 -25.88 1.71
C ILE A 66 6.79 -24.78 2.72
N TYR A 67 7.90 -24.99 3.43
CA TYR A 67 8.50 -24.01 4.33
C TYR A 67 8.90 -22.72 3.63
N GLU A 68 9.53 -22.77 2.46
CA GLU A 68 9.88 -21.56 1.67
C GLU A 68 8.64 -20.79 1.18
N ILE A 69 7.53 -21.48 0.91
CA ILE A 69 6.26 -20.85 0.51
C ILE A 69 5.61 -20.14 1.70
N GLU A 70 5.59 -20.77 2.89
CA GLU A 70 5.09 -20.16 4.12
C GLU A 70 5.96 -18.98 4.56
N GLU A 71 7.29 -19.12 4.55
CA GLU A 71 8.23 -18.08 4.94
C GLU A 71 8.16 -16.86 4.01
N ARG A 72 7.92 -17.07 2.70
CA ARG A 72 7.66 -15.99 1.74
C ARG A 72 6.39 -15.21 2.07
N ASN A 73 5.36 -15.90 2.56
CA ASN A 73 4.13 -15.26 3.01
C ASN A 73 4.37 -14.45 4.29
N GLU A 74 5.10 -15.00 5.27
CA GLU A 74 5.41 -14.29 6.52
C GLU A 74 6.19 -12.99 6.28
N LYS A 75 7.29 -13.04 5.51
CA LYS A 75 8.07 -11.85 5.18
C LYS A 75 7.22 -10.78 4.49
N SER A 76 6.33 -11.20 3.58
CA SER A 76 5.39 -10.31 2.90
C SER A 76 4.42 -9.64 3.88
N TRP A 77 3.87 -10.37 4.86
CA TRP A 77 2.99 -9.80 5.88
C TRP A 77 3.69 -8.87 6.87
N VAL A 78 4.96 -9.15 7.20
CA VAL A 78 5.78 -8.26 8.04
C VAL A 78 6.03 -6.93 7.32
N VAL A 79 6.40 -6.97 6.04
CA VAL A 79 6.60 -5.75 5.23
C VAL A 79 5.30 -4.95 5.11
N TYR A 80 4.16 -5.63 4.88
CA TYR A 80 2.86 -4.97 4.86
C TYR A 80 2.56 -4.25 6.18
N SER A 81 2.78 -4.93 7.30
CA SER A 81 2.53 -4.38 8.63
C SER A 81 3.45 -3.18 8.93
N LEU A 82 4.72 -3.26 8.53
CA LEU A 82 5.68 -2.16 8.68
C LEU A 82 5.26 -0.94 7.85
N LEU A 83 4.87 -1.13 6.59
CA LEU A 83 4.35 -0.05 5.76
C LEU A 83 3.06 0.55 6.33
N ALA A 84 2.12 -0.27 6.81
CA ALA A 84 0.91 0.22 7.45
C ALA A 84 1.20 1.02 8.73
N LEU A 85 2.21 0.61 9.49
CA LEU A 85 2.67 1.31 10.70
C LEU A 85 3.34 2.64 10.34
N LEU A 86 4.23 2.66 9.34
CA LEU A 86 4.83 3.90 8.82
C LEU A 86 3.77 4.88 8.34
N LEU A 87 2.73 4.39 7.65
CA LEU A 87 1.61 5.22 7.22
C LEU A 87 0.91 5.88 8.41
N ALA A 88 0.61 5.10 9.45
CA ALA A 88 0.00 5.64 10.66
C ALA A 88 0.91 6.68 11.35
N ILE A 89 2.22 6.43 11.43
CA ILE A 89 3.18 7.38 12.01
C ILE A 89 3.22 8.69 11.22
N PHE A 90 3.43 8.63 9.89
CA PHE A 90 3.52 9.85 9.09
C PHE A 90 2.22 10.64 9.10
N TYR A 91 1.07 9.95 9.06
CA TYR A 91 -0.22 10.59 9.09
C TYR A 91 -0.49 11.28 10.44
N THR A 92 -0.31 10.57 11.55
CA THR A 92 -0.53 11.12 12.90
C THR A 92 0.45 12.24 13.23
N PHE A 93 1.72 12.09 12.88
CA PHE A 93 2.73 13.14 13.06
C PHE A 93 2.37 14.39 12.24
N SER A 94 1.96 14.23 10.98
CA SER A 94 1.60 15.36 10.11
C SER A 94 0.44 16.18 10.70
N ASN A 95 -0.54 15.50 11.29
CA ASN A 95 -1.67 16.12 11.97
C ASN A 95 -1.27 16.91 13.22
N ILE A 96 -0.40 16.35 14.07
CA ILE A 96 0.06 17.03 15.29
C ILE A 96 0.99 18.19 14.93
N ALA A 97 1.91 17.97 13.99
CA ALA A 97 2.86 18.98 13.53
C ALA A 97 2.18 20.13 12.79
N ALA A 98 0.94 19.96 12.30
CA ALA A 98 0.16 21.04 11.71
C ALA A 98 -0.17 22.16 12.71
N ALA A 99 -0.16 21.88 14.02
CA ALA A 99 -0.46 22.88 15.04
C ALA A 99 0.62 23.96 15.20
N LYS A 100 1.85 23.71 14.72
CA LYS A 100 2.97 24.65 14.82
C LYS A 100 3.28 25.26 13.45
N PRO A 101 2.78 26.47 13.14
CA PRO A 101 3.20 27.18 11.94
C PRO A 101 4.68 27.60 12.10
N VAL A 102 5.45 27.42 11.02
CA VAL A 102 6.86 27.85 10.93
C VAL A 102 6.94 28.88 9.82
N TYR A 103 7.53 30.03 10.14
CA TYR A 103 7.81 31.06 9.17
C TYR A 103 9.20 30.83 8.57
N ILE A 104 9.28 30.73 7.24
CA ILE A 104 10.54 30.55 6.52
C ILE A 104 10.91 31.90 5.89
N GLU A 105 11.81 32.63 6.55
CA GLU A 105 12.22 33.99 6.16
C GLU A 105 12.71 34.09 4.71
N TYR A 106 13.42 33.07 4.21
CA TYR A 106 14.01 33.10 2.86
C TYR A 106 12.96 33.10 1.73
N PHE A 107 11.78 32.52 1.98
CA PHE A 107 10.73 32.35 0.97
C PHE A 107 9.47 33.18 1.27
N ASP A 108 9.43 33.90 2.40
CA ASP A 108 8.27 34.64 2.89
C ASP A 108 6.96 33.81 2.91
N ILE A 109 7.08 32.56 3.36
CA ILE A 109 5.95 31.61 3.45
C ILE A 109 5.79 31.07 4.87
N ILE A 110 4.54 30.88 5.26
CA ILE A 110 4.16 30.18 6.49
C ILE A 110 3.84 28.73 6.11
N VAL A 111 4.60 27.78 6.63
CA VAL A 111 4.44 26.35 6.35
C VAL A 111 4.44 25.58 7.66
N THR A 112 3.68 24.49 7.73
CA THR A 112 3.71 23.58 8.88
C THR A 112 4.69 22.43 8.61
N PRO A 113 5.44 21.95 9.62
CA PRO A 113 6.32 20.79 9.44
C PRO A 113 5.56 19.55 8.91
N GLY A 114 4.27 19.42 9.23
CA GLY A 114 3.41 18.37 8.68
C GLY A 114 3.28 18.39 7.16
N THR A 115 3.41 19.56 6.52
CA THR A 115 3.36 19.69 5.05
C THR A 115 4.53 18.97 4.36
N PHE A 116 5.67 18.83 5.04
CA PHE A 116 6.85 18.13 4.51
C PHE A 116 6.81 16.62 4.78
N ILE A 117 6.16 16.20 5.87
CA ILE A 117 6.04 14.77 6.22
C ILE A 117 4.87 14.11 5.50
N TYR A 118 3.78 14.83 5.24
CA TYR A 118 2.61 14.28 4.57
C TYR A 118 2.91 13.67 3.18
N PRO A 119 3.77 14.24 2.32
CA PRO A 119 4.16 13.60 1.07
C PRO A 119 4.76 12.18 1.21
N PHE A 120 5.31 11.83 2.37
CA PHE A 120 5.78 10.46 2.63
C PHE A 120 4.61 9.48 2.86
N SER A 121 3.43 9.93 3.28
CA SER A 121 2.25 9.05 3.36
C SER A 121 1.81 8.58 1.98
N PHE A 122 1.79 9.48 0.99
CA PHE A 122 1.50 9.15 -0.40
C PHE A 122 2.47 8.08 -0.91
N LEU A 123 3.77 8.25 -0.67
CA LEU A 123 4.79 7.27 -1.04
C LEU A 123 4.46 5.90 -0.43
N VAL A 124 4.20 5.82 0.87
CA VAL A 124 3.89 4.55 1.55
C VAL A 124 2.63 3.89 0.97
N ILE A 125 1.61 4.68 0.65
CA ILE A 125 0.35 4.17 0.04
C ILE A 125 0.58 3.72 -1.40
N ASP A 126 1.45 4.40 -2.14
CA ASP A 126 1.85 3.98 -3.48
C ASP A 126 2.55 2.62 -3.44
N LEU A 127 3.43 2.40 -2.46
CA LEU A 127 4.09 1.10 -2.24
C LEU A 127 3.10 0.01 -1.82
N LEU A 128 2.19 0.31 -0.89
CA LEU A 128 1.14 -0.62 -0.48
C LEU A 128 0.26 -1.01 -1.67
N SER A 129 -0.12 -0.05 -2.50
CA SER A 129 -0.94 -0.26 -3.70
C SER A 129 -0.18 -1.02 -4.78
N GLU A 130 1.12 -0.77 -4.93
CA GLU A 130 1.95 -1.44 -5.92
C GLU A 130 2.17 -2.92 -5.56
N PHE A 131 2.52 -3.24 -4.31
CA PHE A 131 2.89 -4.60 -3.90
C PHE A 131 1.69 -5.45 -3.50
N TYR A 132 0.73 -4.87 -2.76
CA TYR A 132 -0.39 -5.61 -2.16
C TYR A 132 -1.73 -5.35 -2.85
N GLY A 133 -1.77 -4.38 -3.77
CA GLY A 133 -2.96 -4.02 -4.52
C GLY A 133 -3.98 -3.21 -3.71
N PHE A 134 -5.04 -2.80 -4.40
CA PHE A 134 -6.04 -1.87 -3.86
C PHE A 134 -6.77 -2.35 -2.61
N ARG A 135 -7.06 -3.66 -2.50
CA ARG A 135 -7.82 -4.21 -1.38
C ARG A 135 -7.06 -4.07 -0.05
N LEU A 136 -5.76 -4.36 -0.06
CA LEU A 136 -4.92 -4.28 1.13
C LEU A 136 -4.50 -2.83 1.41
N ALA A 137 -4.21 -2.02 0.39
CA ALA A 137 -3.97 -0.59 0.55
C ALA A 137 -5.17 0.12 1.22
N ARG A 138 -6.40 -0.18 0.78
CA ARG A 138 -7.62 0.34 1.40
C ARG A 138 -7.74 0.00 2.89
N LYS A 139 -7.38 -1.23 3.28
CA LYS A 139 -7.38 -1.62 4.70
C LYS A 139 -6.36 -0.80 5.49
N ALA A 140 -5.15 -0.60 4.97
CA ALA A 140 -4.14 0.22 5.61
C ALA A 140 -4.59 1.68 5.79
N ILE A 141 -5.26 2.26 4.79
CA ILE A 141 -5.85 3.61 4.87
C ILE A 141 -6.89 3.68 6.00
N TYR A 142 -7.83 2.73 6.07
CA TYR A 142 -8.83 2.71 7.13
C TYR A 142 -8.24 2.48 8.52
N MET A 143 -7.20 1.63 8.64
CA MET A 143 -6.49 1.41 9.90
C MET A 143 -5.76 2.67 10.36
N SER A 144 -5.09 3.38 9.44
CA SER A 144 -4.42 4.65 9.74
C SER A 144 -5.42 5.72 10.19
N LEU A 145 -6.54 5.86 9.46
CA LEU A 145 -7.63 6.76 9.84
C LEU A 145 -8.19 6.43 11.22
N ALA A 146 -8.49 5.15 11.48
CA ALA A 146 -9.00 4.70 12.77
C ALA A 146 -8.01 4.98 13.90
N SER A 147 -6.72 4.73 13.68
CA SER A 147 -5.67 5.01 14.68
C SER A 147 -5.61 6.51 15.02
N ASN A 148 -5.71 7.38 14.02
CA ASN A 148 -5.71 8.82 14.21
C ASN A 148 -6.97 9.30 14.94
N LEU A 149 -8.15 8.74 14.62
CA LEU A 149 -9.39 9.04 15.34
C LEU A 149 -9.34 8.61 16.81
N ILE A 150 -8.70 7.47 17.12
CA ILE A 150 -8.48 7.02 18.50
C ILE A 150 -7.56 7.98 19.25
N ILE A 151 -6.45 8.41 18.64
CA ILE A 151 -5.55 9.40 19.27
C ILE A 151 -6.31 10.69 19.57
N VAL A 152 -7.13 11.16 18.64
CA VAL A 152 -7.95 12.37 18.82
C VAL A 152 -8.99 12.21 19.91
N SER A 153 -9.68 11.08 19.96
CA SER A 153 -10.68 10.87 21.01
C SER A 153 -10.02 10.83 22.39
N LEU A 154 -8.84 10.22 22.51
CA LEU A 154 -8.07 10.21 23.76
C LEU A 154 -7.59 11.62 24.15
N LEU A 155 -7.13 12.42 23.21
CA LEU A 155 -6.74 13.82 23.45
C LEU A 155 -7.94 14.70 23.85
N SER A 156 -9.11 14.47 23.25
CA SER A 156 -10.37 15.15 23.58
C SER A 156 -10.88 14.77 24.98
N ILE A 157 -10.76 13.49 25.35
CA ILE A 157 -11.06 13.05 26.72
C ILE A 157 -10.07 13.70 27.70
N SER A 158 -8.79 13.75 27.36
CA SER A 158 -7.76 14.36 28.22
C SER A 158 -7.99 15.85 28.47
N THR A 159 -8.57 16.59 27.51
CA THR A 159 -8.91 18.02 27.68
C THR A 159 -10.18 18.25 28.47
N SER A 160 -11.10 17.27 28.48
CA SER A 160 -12.34 17.35 29.23
C SER A 160 -12.15 17.10 30.74
N LEU A 161 -10.99 16.57 31.15
CA LEU A 161 -10.65 16.32 32.54
C LEU A 161 -10.27 17.63 33.26
N PRO A 162 -10.62 17.78 34.55
CA PRO A 162 -10.30 18.98 35.31
C PRO A 162 -8.78 19.09 35.48
N ALA A 163 -8.23 20.25 35.11
CA ALA A 163 -6.84 20.59 35.37
C ALA A 163 -6.58 20.85 36.87
N ILE A 164 -5.31 20.73 37.26
CA ILE A 164 -4.85 21.03 38.61
C ILE A 164 -5.05 22.54 38.90
N PRO A 165 -5.44 22.93 40.12
CA PRO A 165 -5.52 24.34 40.50
C PRO A 165 -4.21 25.08 40.21
N ASN A 166 -4.30 26.27 39.61
CA ASN A 166 -3.16 27.14 39.24
C ASN A 166 -2.21 26.59 38.15
N TRP A 167 -2.66 25.67 37.30
CA TRP A 167 -1.87 25.29 36.13
C TRP A 167 -1.89 26.41 35.07
N SER A 168 -0.75 27.09 34.90
CA SER A 168 -0.61 28.26 34.00
C SER A 168 -0.83 27.98 32.52
N LEU A 169 -0.77 26.71 32.10
CA LEU A 169 -0.90 26.30 30.70
C LEU A 169 -2.31 25.81 30.34
N ASN A 170 -3.28 25.86 31.27
CA ASN A 170 -4.61 25.28 31.05
C ASN A 170 -5.32 25.87 29.82
N ASP A 171 -5.37 27.19 29.72
CA ASP A 171 -6.05 27.88 28.61
C ASP A 171 -5.30 27.66 27.29
N GLN A 172 -3.97 27.75 27.31
CA GLN A 172 -3.12 27.51 26.15
C GLN A 172 -3.23 26.07 25.62
N TYR A 173 -3.36 25.10 26.52
CA TYR A 173 -3.55 23.69 26.17
C TYR A 173 -4.91 23.45 25.52
N ASN A 174 -5.98 24.08 26.04
CA ASN A 174 -7.32 24.00 25.46
C ASN A 174 -7.38 24.64 24.08
N ASP A 175 -6.74 25.80 23.88
CA ASP A 175 -6.66 26.46 22.57
C ASP A 175 -5.88 25.61 21.55
N LEU A 176 -4.74 25.06 21.96
CA LEU A 176 -3.94 24.15 21.13
C LEU A 176 -4.77 22.92 20.72
N MET A 177 -5.47 22.30 21.67
CA MET A 177 -6.30 21.13 21.35
C MET A 177 -7.46 21.47 20.43
N ASN A 178 -8.17 22.57 20.65
CA ASN A 178 -9.24 23.00 19.74
C ASN A 178 -8.74 23.19 18.31
N HIS A 179 -7.52 23.73 18.15
CA HIS A 179 -6.88 23.86 16.85
C HIS A 179 -6.57 22.49 16.21
N ILE A 180 -5.98 21.58 16.99
CA ILE A 180 -5.66 20.21 16.56
C ILE A 180 -6.93 19.44 16.17
N LEU A 181 -8.00 19.52 16.96
CA LEU A 181 -9.29 18.87 16.69
C LEU A 181 -9.90 19.34 15.35
N SER A 182 -9.94 20.64 15.13
CA SER A 182 -10.47 21.21 13.87
C SER A 182 -9.62 20.81 12.66
N ALA A 183 -8.29 20.82 12.81
CA ALA A 183 -7.37 20.45 11.73
C ALA A 183 -7.52 18.97 11.36
N ILE A 184 -7.65 18.09 12.37
CA ILE A 184 -7.75 16.65 12.17
C ILE A 184 -9.07 16.26 11.52
N PHE A 185 -10.17 16.94 11.83
CA PHE A 185 -11.43 16.68 11.16
C PHE A 185 -11.33 16.95 9.65
N ALA A 186 -10.75 18.08 9.27
CA ALA A 186 -10.54 18.44 7.88
C ALA A 186 -9.54 17.50 7.17
N SER A 187 -8.42 17.18 7.81
CA SER A 187 -7.40 16.30 7.24
C SER A 187 -7.90 14.86 7.12
N SER A 188 -8.72 14.36 8.05
CA SER A 188 -9.27 13.00 8.01
C SER A 188 -10.21 12.78 6.83
N LEU A 189 -11.07 13.77 6.54
CA LEU A 189 -11.94 13.70 5.38
C LEU A 189 -11.13 13.78 4.08
N SER A 190 -10.16 14.68 4.05
CA SER A 190 -9.27 14.87 2.90
C SER A 190 -8.46 13.60 2.60
N PHE A 191 -7.73 13.09 3.60
CA PHE A 191 -6.93 11.86 3.54
C PHE A 191 -7.74 10.66 3.06
N LEU A 192 -8.95 10.47 3.59
CA LEU A 192 -9.80 9.36 3.16
C LEU A 192 -10.13 9.45 1.67
N VAL A 193 -10.52 10.62 1.17
CA VAL A 193 -10.89 10.79 -0.25
C VAL A 193 -9.65 10.70 -1.16
N SER A 194 -8.60 11.46 -0.83
CA SER A 194 -7.41 11.59 -1.66
C SER A 194 -6.66 10.27 -1.79
N GLU A 195 -6.46 9.54 -0.70
CA GLU A 195 -5.67 8.30 -0.71
C GLU A 195 -6.43 7.11 -1.30
N LEU A 196 -7.76 7.07 -1.15
CA LEU A 196 -8.59 6.09 -1.85
C LEU A 196 -8.54 6.30 -3.36
N VAL A 197 -8.59 7.56 -3.81
CA VAL A 197 -8.43 7.89 -5.23
C VAL A 197 -7.01 7.59 -5.70
N ASN A 198 -5.98 7.93 -4.92
CA ASN A 198 -4.58 7.65 -5.22
C ASN A 198 -4.37 6.16 -5.53
N SER A 199 -4.73 5.31 -4.56
CA SER A 199 -4.57 3.85 -4.65
C SER A 199 -5.39 3.22 -5.78
N TYR A 200 -6.61 3.73 -6.03
CA TYR A 200 -7.44 3.30 -7.15
C TYR A 200 -6.82 3.64 -8.50
N VAL A 201 -6.39 4.91 -8.69
CA VAL A 201 -5.78 5.39 -9.94
C VAL A 201 -4.48 4.63 -10.22
N LEU A 202 -3.63 4.45 -9.21
CA LEU A 202 -2.38 3.70 -9.35
C LEU A 202 -2.64 2.25 -9.80
N CYS A 203 -3.57 1.56 -9.15
CA CYS A 203 -3.93 0.18 -9.53
C CYS A 203 -4.54 0.10 -10.93
N LYS A 204 -5.37 1.06 -11.31
CA LYS A 204 -5.97 1.13 -12.65
C LYS A 204 -4.93 1.38 -13.72
N LEU A 205 -4.00 2.32 -13.51
CA LEU A 205 -2.91 2.58 -14.43
C LEU A 205 -1.94 1.39 -14.51
N LYS A 206 -1.74 0.64 -13.41
CA LYS A 206 -0.98 -0.62 -13.41
C LYS A 206 -1.60 -1.67 -14.34
N ALA A 207 -2.92 -1.84 -14.30
CA ALA A 207 -3.63 -2.74 -15.19
C ALA A 207 -3.55 -2.29 -16.66
N MET A 208 -3.68 -0.99 -16.92
CA MET A 208 -3.62 -0.44 -18.28
C MET A 208 -2.21 -0.50 -18.91
N THR A 209 -1.15 -0.33 -18.11
CA THR A 209 0.23 -0.22 -18.61
C THR A 209 1.01 -1.54 -18.56
N ASN A 210 0.36 -2.67 -18.26
CA ASN A 210 1.01 -3.98 -18.08
C ASN A 210 2.27 -3.90 -17.19
N SER A 211 2.22 -3.08 -16.14
CA SER A 211 3.31 -2.86 -15.17
C SER A 211 4.64 -2.30 -15.72
N ARG A 212 4.67 -1.71 -16.92
CA ARG A 212 5.89 -1.22 -17.58
C ARG A 212 6.41 0.11 -17.02
N PHE A 213 5.54 1.12 -16.84
CA PHE A 213 5.94 2.47 -16.46
C PHE A 213 5.66 2.76 -14.99
N LEU A 214 6.63 2.53 -14.09
CA LEU A 214 6.44 2.80 -12.66
C LEU A 214 6.39 4.30 -12.34
N ALA A 215 7.41 5.06 -12.77
CA ALA A 215 7.52 6.50 -12.52
C ALA A 215 6.22 7.24 -12.83
N LEU A 216 5.70 7.00 -14.04
CA LEU A 216 4.52 7.66 -14.55
C LEU A 216 3.29 7.35 -13.70
N ARG A 217 3.13 6.11 -13.26
CA ARG A 217 1.97 5.69 -12.46
C ARG A 217 1.95 6.35 -11.09
N VAL A 218 3.08 6.30 -10.39
CA VAL A 218 3.25 6.91 -9.07
C VAL A 218 3.04 8.41 -9.19
N PHE A 219 3.74 9.09 -10.10
CA PHE A 219 3.59 10.52 -10.28
C PHE A 219 2.16 10.95 -10.61
N PHE A 220 1.49 10.30 -11.58
CA PHE A 220 0.13 10.68 -11.97
C PHE A 220 -0.90 10.38 -10.89
N SER A 221 -0.76 9.27 -10.15
CA SER A 221 -1.69 8.95 -9.05
C SER A 221 -1.54 9.96 -7.91
N THR A 222 -0.30 10.25 -7.49
CA THR A 222 -0.02 11.24 -6.45
C THR A 222 -0.44 12.65 -6.89
N PHE A 223 -0.27 13.01 -8.16
CA PHE A 223 -0.68 14.31 -8.71
C PHE A 223 -2.19 14.53 -8.58
N ILE A 224 -3.00 13.58 -9.04
CA ILE A 224 -4.47 13.64 -8.94
C ILE A 224 -4.91 13.67 -7.47
N ALA A 225 -4.30 12.80 -6.65
CA ALA A 225 -4.61 12.71 -5.24
C ALA A 225 -4.27 14.01 -4.49
N SER A 226 -3.12 14.62 -4.78
CA SER A 226 -2.69 15.88 -4.18
C SER A 226 -3.64 17.04 -4.47
N ILE A 227 -4.19 17.11 -5.68
CA ILE A 227 -5.17 18.14 -6.05
C ILE A 227 -6.45 17.95 -5.24
N LEU A 228 -6.96 16.72 -5.18
CA LEU A 228 -8.15 16.40 -4.38
C LEU A 228 -7.91 16.65 -2.89
N ASP A 229 -6.73 16.30 -2.39
CA ASP A 229 -6.36 16.46 -1.00
C ASP A 229 -6.35 17.95 -0.59
N SER A 230 -5.67 18.79 -1.37
CA SER A 230 -5.64 20.22 -1.07
C SER A 230 -7.00 20.89 -1.29
N PHE A 231 -7.79 20.46 -2.28
CA PHE A 231 -9.14 20.97 -2.49
C PHE A 231 -10.05 20.65 -1.30
N VAL A 232 -10.16 19.37 -0.91
CA VAL A 232 -11.02 18.93 0.19
C VAL A 232 -10.54 19.53 1.51
N PHE A 233 -9.23 19.53 1.77
CA PHE A 233 -8.69 20.10 3.00
C PHE A 233 -8.96 21.60 3.13
N CYS A 234 -8.61 22.39 2.12
CA CYS A 234 -8.75 23.85 2.18
C CYS A 234 -10.23 24.27 2.27
N PHE A 235 -11.14 23.59 1.55
CA PHE A 235 -12.56 23.85 1.68
C PHE A 235 -13.06 23.46 3.07
N VAL A 236 -12.80 22.25 3.55
CA VAL A 236 -13.37 21.80 4.84
C VAL A 236 -12.79 22.58 6.02
N ALA A 237 -11.52 22.96 5.98
CA ALA A 237 -10.86 23.68 7.08
C ALA A 237 -11.23 25.16 7.17
N PHE A 238 -11.37 25.85 6.02
CA PHE A 238 -11.41 27.32 5.97
C PHE A 238 -12.68 27.90 5.33
N TYR A 239 -13.58 27.08 4.78
CA TYR A 239 -14.82 27.58 4.19
C TYR A 239 -15.65 28.33 5.25
N GLY A 240 -15.98 29.60 4.97
CA GLY A 240 -16.68 30.49 5.88
C GLY A 240 -15.81 31.19 6.94
N LYS A 241 -14.52 30.84 7.07
CA LYS A 241 -13.57 31.49 7.99
C LYS A 241 -12.64 32.49 7.28
N LEU A 242 -12.21 32.19 6.07
CA LEU A 242 -11.30 33.02 5.26
C LEU A 242 -11.95 33.42 3.92
N PRO A 243 -11.54 34.56 3.32
CA PRO A 243 -11.98 34.94 2.00
C PRO A 243 -11.51 33.93 0.95
N LEU A 244 -12.37 33.64 -0.05
CA LEU A 244 -12.11 32.64 -1.09
C LEU A 244 -10.77 32.82 -1.82
N ASN A 245 -10.35 34.06 -2.05
CA ASN A 245 -9.07 34.34 -2.71
C ASN A 245 -7.86 33.80 -1.91
N GLN A 246 -7.90 33.87 -0.58
CA GLN A 246 -6.84 33.33 0.27
C GLN A 246 -6.87 31.80 0.29
N ILE A 247 -8.06 31.20 0.34
CA ILE A 247 -8.23 29.74 0.28
C ILE A 247 -7.65 29.17 -1.02
N ILE A 248 -7.93 29.82 -2.16
CA ILE A 248 -7.40 29.41 -3.47
C ILE A 248 -5.87 29.56 -3.51
N ALA A 249 -5.32 30.66 -2.99
CA ALA A 249 -3.87 30.86 -2.93
C ALA A 249 -3.17 29.78 -2.08
N MET A 250 -3.71 29.47 -0.89
CA MET A 250 -3.20 28.40 -0.04
C MET A 250 -3.27 27.03 -0.72
N MET A 251 -4.37 26.74 -1.42
CA MET A 251 -4.55 25.51 -2.17
C MET A 251 -3.48 25.35 -3.26
N ILE A 252 -3.21 26.40 -4.04
CA ILE A 252 -2.19 26.38 -5.10
C ILE A 252 -0.80 26.11 -4.51
N ILE A 253 -0.43 26.80 -3.43
CA ILE A 253 0.87 26.61 -2.78
C ILE A 253 1.04 25.17 -2.28
N GLN A 254 0.02 24.62 -1.62
CA GLN A 254 0.07 23.24 -1.15
C GLN A 254 0.20 22.23 -2.29
N ILE A 255 -0.54 22.43 -3.39
CA ILE A 255 -0.46 21.59 -4.58
C ILE A 255 0.96 21.64 -5.16
N LEU A 256 1.56 22.82 -5.31
CA LEU A 256 2.91 22.97 -5.84
C LEU A 256 3.96 22.25 -4.97
N ILE A 257 3.89 22.40 -3.66
CA ILE A 257 4.79 21.72 -2.72
C ILE A 257 4.63 20.20 -2.87
N LYS A 258 3.39 19.69 -2.83
CA LYS A 258 3.14 18.24 -2.92
C LYS A 258 3.55 17.65 -4.27
N ILE A 259 3.38 18.38 -5.37
CA ILE A 259 3.85 17.94 -6.71
C ILE A 259 5.37 17.87 -6.76
N PHE A 260 6.06 18.86 -6.17
CA PHE A 260 7.52 18.83 -6.08
C PHE A 260 8.01 17.57 -5.33
N PHE A 261 7.36 17.25 -4.21
CA PHE A 261 7.63 15.99 -3.50
C PHE A 261 7.24 14.75 -4.29
N ALA A 262 6.14 14.77 -5.06
CA ALA A 262 5.74 13.65 -5.90
C ALA A 262 6.81 13.30 -6.95
N LEU A 263 7.49 14.29 -7.53
CA LEU A 263 8.63 14.06 -8.42
C LEU A 263 9.80 13.37 -7.70
N PHE A 264 10.11 13.80 -6.48
CA PHE A 264 11.18 13.19 -5.68
C PHE A 264 10.83 11.77 -5.23
N ASN A 265 9.57 11.53 -4.86
CA ASN A 265 9.07 10.23 -4.39
C ASN A 265 9.18 9.11 -5.44
N VAL A 266 9.31 9.46 -6.72
CA VAL A 266 9.61 8.48 -7.78
C VAL A 266 10.90 7.72 -7.50
N PHE A 267 11.96 8.38 -6.99
CA PHE A 267 13.25 7.70 -6.75
C PHE A 267 13.15 6.63 -5.65
N PRO A 268 12.60 6.92 -4.44
CA PRO A 268 12.32 5.89 -3.44
C PRO A 268 11.43 4.76 -3.95
N ALA A 269 10.45 5.04 -4.82
CA ALA A 269 9.56 4.01 -5.36
C ALA A 269 10.30 3.00 -6.26
N TYR A 270 11.30 3.43 -7.04
CA TYR A 270 12.17 2.49 -7.75
C TYR A 270 13.08 1.71 -6.79
N GLY A 271 13.62 2.38 -5.78
CA GLY A 271 14.46 1.76 -4.76
C GLY A 271 13.70 0.67 -3.99
N SER A 272 12.48 0.95 -3.56
CA SER A 272 11.63 0.00 -2.86
C SER A 272 11.22 -1.17 -3.74
N ARG A 273 10.93 -0.97 -5.04
CA ARG A 273 10.65 -2.07 -5.97
C ARG A 273 11.87 -2.98 -6.16
N TYR A 274 13.06 -2.40 -6.23
CA TYR A 274 14.31 -3.17 -6.27
C TYR A 274 14.52 -3.97 -4.97
N LEU A 275 14.35 -3.33 -3.80
CA LEU A 275 14.44 -3.97 -2.49
C LEU A 275 13.40 -5.08 -2.31
N PHE A 276 12.15 -4.83 -2.67
CA PHE A 276 11.06 -5.81 -2.57
C PHE A 276 11.35 -7.04 -3.43
N ASN A 277 11.78 -6.84 -4.68
CA ASN A 277 12.17 -7.96 -5.53
C ASN A 277 13.37 -8.73 -4.97
N ARG A 278 14.35 -8.04 -4.37
CA ARG A 278 15.54 -8.69 -3.80
C ARG A 278 15.25 -9.48 -2.52
N TRP A 279 14.43 -8.93 -1.62
CA TRP A 279 14.20 -9.47 -0.27
C TRP A 279 12.96 -10.36 -0.14
N VAL A 280 11.94 -10.15 -0.99
CA VAL A 280 10.66 -10.87 -0.92
C VAL A 280 10.48 -11.85 -2.10
N VAL A 281 11.19 -11.62 -3.22
CA VAL A 281 11.04 -12.46 -4.43
C VAL A 281 12.29 -13.29 -4.76
N ASN A 282 13.51 -12.76 -4.54
CA ASN A 282 14.77 -13.36 -5.01
C ASN A 282 15.71 -13.91 -3.90
N THR A 283 15.23 -14.22 -2.69
CA THR A 283 16.05 -14.96 -1.72
C THR A 283 16.11 -16.45 -2.07
N THR A 284 16.62 -16.75 -3.27
CA THR A 284 17.02 -18.09 -3.72
C THR A 284 18.29 -17.93 -4.55
N HIS A 285 19.43 -17.88 -3.86
CA HIS A 285 20.69 -18.40 -4.39
C HIS A 285 21.16 -19.49 -3.45
#